data_AF-A0AAD7VHS8-F1
#
_entry.id   AF-A0AAD7VHS8-F1
#
_cell.length_a   1.000
_cell.length_b   1.000
_cell.length_c   1.000
_cell.angle_alpha   90.00
_cell.angle_beta   90.00
_cell.angle_gamma   90.00
#
_symmetry.space_group_name_H-M   'P 1'
#
loop_
_entity.id
_entity.type
_entity.pdbx_description
1 polymer ?
#
loop_
_entity_poly.entity_id
_entity_poly.type
_entity_poly.pdbx_seq_one_letter_code
_entity_poly.pdbx_strand_id
1 'polypeptide(L)'
;MTMASNSLLCPNYLIPISTSTPTARHTFPSRPYLPSASYYIQSTNCKREFPLPRVASIPYQPNNVDYLEEEFSGHGVTFEGIGDSCVAKMELENGSVATLLLPSGLITSYKAPMWHGGKVELLHTSVSEGQDGDAVIKGGVSLAFNFQGDSDEVSWSPSKWALHDIRGTAEESIQVELINRESEGMIELKYIVTLEEDVLSSELVISNSKFSSLQLTGSILSHLTVSTPDATYALGLERSNIFTRPPILSEFAISPPDSEQEDGFNKLLSQVTVERLFPGWGARNQNNRNEAARQPYRE
;
A
#
# COMPACT_ATOMS: atom_id res chain seq x y z
N MET A 1 19.60 -48.43 -2.15
CA MET A 1 20.16 -47.37 -1.27
C MET A 1 20.85 -46.33 -2.13
N THR A 2 20.91 -45.08 -1.64
CA THR A 2 21.79 -43.99 -2.13
C THR A 2 21.78 -43.69 -3.63
N MET A 3 20.81 -42.84 -4.02
CA MET A 3 21.04 -41.86 -5.09
C MET A 3 22.07 -40.83 -4.61
N ALA A 4 23.06 -40.51 -5.44
CA ALA A 4 23.90 -39.33 -5.28
C ALA A 4 23.56 -38.36 -6.42
N SER A 5 22.88 -37.25 -6.09
CA SER A 5 22.68 -36.13 -7.01
C SER A 5 23.12 -34.86 -6.29
N ASN A 6 24.30 -34.37 -6.64
CA ASN A 6 24.78 -33.07 -6.17
C ASN A 6 24.05 -31.97 -6.95
N SER A 7 23.07 -31.34 -6.32
CA SER A 7 22.48 -30.09 -6.81
C SER A 7 22.91 -28.95 -5.90
N LEU A 8 23.95 -28.24 -6.32
CA LEU A 8 24.33 -26.94 -5.76
C LEU A 8 23.26 -25.92 -6.16
N LEU A 9 22.26 -25.73 -5.32
CA LEU A 9 21.28 -24.65 -5.49
C LEU A 9 21.75 -23.42 -4.71
N CYS A 10 22.29 -22.45 -5.45
CA CYS A 10 22.48 -21.10 -4.96
C CYS A 10 21.12 -20.50 -4.56
N PRO A 11 21.02 -19.74 -3.45
CA PRO A 11 19.81 -18.99 -3.15
C PRO A 11 19.66 -17.85 -4.15
N ASN A 12 18.72 -17.98 -5.08
CA ASN A 12 18.36 -16.87 -5.95
C ASN A 12 17.53 -15.86 -5.15
N TYR A 13 18.20 -14.76 -4.83
CA TYR A 13 17.60 -13.50 -4.40
C TYR A 13 16.45 -13.10 -5.33
N LEU A 14 15.49 -12.36 -4.78
CA LEU A 14 14.48 -11.65 -5.58
C LEU A 14 15.22 -10.79 -6.62
N ILE A 15 14.84 -10.91 -7.89
CA ILE A 15 15.40 -10.10 -8.97
C ILE A 15 14.89 -8.66 -8.79
N PRO A 16 15.75 -7.66 -8.51
CA PRO A 16 15.34 -6.28 -8.58
C PRO A 16 15.20 -5.89 -10.05
N ILE A 17 14.03 -5.37 -10.43
CA ILE A 17 13.85 -4.76 -11.76
C ILE A 17 14.49 -3.38 -11.73
N SER A 18 15.82 -3.36 -11.86
CA SER A 18 16.60 -2.13 -12.03
C SER A 18 16.62 -1.72 -13.49
N THR A 19 15.73 -0.81 -13.90
CA THR A 19 15.79 -0.18 -15.23
C THR A 19 16.91 0.85 -15.30
N SER A 20 18.15 0.40 -15.50
CA SER A 20 19.25 1.28 -15.87
C SER A 20 19.25 1.52 -17.38
N THR A 21 19.16 2.78 -17.80
CA THR A 21 19.26 3.18 -19.21
C THR A 21 20.73 3.34 -19.63
N PRO A 22 21.26 2.53 -20.57
CA PRO A 22 22.56 2.81 -21.18
C PRO A 22 22.40 3.76 -22.38
N THR A 23 22.98 4.96 -22.28
CA THR A 23 23.12 5.85 -23.43
C THR A 23 24.35 5.46 -24.25
N ALA A 24 24.16 5.03 -25.51
CA ALA A 24 25.21 4.98 -26.52
C ALA A 24 24.64 5.28 -27.92
N ARG A 25 25.29 6.18 -28.67
CA ARG A 25 24.86 6.66 -30.01
C ARG A 25 25.71 6.04 -31.13
N HIS A 26 25.13 5.84 -32.33
CA HIS A 26 25.72 5.86 -33.69
C HIS A 26 24.65 5.50 -34.76
N THR A 27 24.63 5.86 -36.07
CA THR A 27 25.15 7.01 -36.85
C THR A 27 24.42 7.15 -38.21
N PHE A 28 23.33 7.94 -38.31
CA PHE A 28 22.77 8.56 -39.56
C PHE A 28 22.31 7.64 -40.73
N PRO A 29 21.72 8.18 -41.83
CA PRO A 29 21.15 9.52 -42.13
C PRO A 29 19.60 9.48 -42.34
N SER A 30 18.83 10.59 -42.37
CA SER A 30 18.85 11.62 -43.43
C SER A 30 18.17 12.95 -43.04
N ARG A 31 18.59 14.04 -43.70
CA ARG A 31 18.17 15.45 -43.50
C ARG A 31 17.33 15.92 -44.71
N PRO A 32 16.42 16.90 -44.56
CA PRO A 32 16.72 18.31 -44.95
C PRO A 32 16.23 19.34 -43.90
N TYR A 33 17.06 20.30 -43.44
CA TYR A 33 17.05 21.75 -43.79
C TYR A 33 15.77 22.51 -43.34
N LEU A 34 15.74 23.71 -42.75
CA LEU A 34 16.64 24.79 -42.27
C LEU A 34 15.71 25.80 -41.50
N PRO A 35 16.15 26.97 -40.96
CA PRO A 35 17.42 27.37 -40.37
C PRO A 35 17.28 27.84 -38.89
N SER A 36 18.39 27.90 -38.15
CA SER A 36 18.44 28.56 -36.84
C SER A 36 18.75 30.06 -36.98
N ALA A 37 17.96 30.92 -36.33
CA ALA A 37 18.29 32.34 -36.18
C ALA A 37 18.91 32.59 -34.79
N SER A 38 20.18 32.97 -34.75
CA SER A 38 20.89 33.34 -33.53
C SER A 38 20.63 34.80 -33.15
N TYR A 39 20.12 35.06 -31.95
CA TYR A 39 20.07 36.41 -31.40
C TYR A 39 20.65 36.48 -29.98
N TYR A 40 21.72 37.26 -29.90
CA TYR A 40 22.14 38.13 -28.79
C TYR A 40 21.78 37.73 -27.35
N ILE A 41 22.82 37.48 -26.56
CA ILE A 41 22.82 37.76 -25.13
C ILE A 41 22.57 39.26 -24.94
N GLN A 42 21.45 39.63 -24.34
CA GLN A 42 21.19 41.00 -23.91
C GLN A 42 20.71 40.99 -22.46
N SER A 43 21.54 41.53 -21.58
CA SER A 43 21.17 41.75 -20.19
C SER A 43 20.23 42.95 -20.09
N THR A 44 19.15 42.81 -19.33
CA THR A 44 18.54 43.80 -18.40
C THR A 44 17.08 43.43 -18.16
N ASN A 45 16.71 43.20 -16.89
CA ASN A 45 15.79 44.04 -16.11
C ASN A 45 15.26 43.27 -14.90
N CYS A 46 15.63 43.72 -13.70
CA CYS A 46 15.08 43.20 -12.45
C CYS A 46 13.63 43.66 -12.30
N LYS A 47 12.66 42.84 -12.71
CA LYS A 47 11.29 43.00 -12.24
C LYS A 47 11.20 42.46 -10.82
N ARG A 48 10.74 43.28 -9.88
CA ARG A 48 10.31 42.81 -8.56
C ARG A 48 9.01 42.04 -8.75
N GLU A 49 9.10 40.72 -8.75
CA GLU A 49 7.94 39.90 -8.41
C GLU A 49 7.68 40.09 -6.92
N PHE A 50 6.48 40.60 -6.60
CA PHE A 50 6.02 40.62 -5.22
C PHE A 50 5.65 39.19 -4.85
N PRO A 51 6.24 38.58 -3.81
CA PRO A 51 5.78 37.29 -3.34
C PRO A 51 4.34 37.46 -2.87
N LEU A 52 3.41 36.77 -3.54
CA LEU A 52 2.05 36.62 -3.03
C LEU A 52 2.15 36.04 -1.61
N PRO A 53 1.36 36.52 -0.63
CA PRO A 53 1.45 36.05 0.73
C PRO A 53 1.16 34.55 0.75
N ARG A 54 2.20 33.75 1.02
CA ARG A 54 2.08 32.32 1.27
C ARG A 54 1.21 32.17 2.52
N VAL A 55 -0.08 31.91 2.31
CA VAL A 55 -1.02 31.64 3.41
C VAL A 55 -0.42 30.53 4.24
N ALA A 56 -0.29 30.78 5.54
CA ALA A 56 0.24 29.80 6.46
C ALA A 56 -0.76 28.64 6.50
N SER A 57 -0.37 27.48 5.99
CA SER A 57 -1.13 26.25 6.11
C SER A 57 -1.26 25.90 7.59
N ILE A 58 -2.41 26.26 8.18
CA ILE A 58 -2.84 25.76 9.48
C ILE A 58 -2.85 24.22 9.36
N PRO A 59 -2.38 23.48 10.39
CA PRO A 59 -2.46 22.02 10.39
C PRO A 59 -3.90 21.58 10.61
N TYR A 60 -4.71 21.68 9.55
CA TYR A 60 -6.08 21.20 9.53
C TYR A 60 -6.09 19.67 9.62
N GLN A 61 -7.07 19.13 10.35
CA GLN A 61 -7.23 17.69 10.48
C GLN A 61 -7.59 17.08 9.11
N PRO A 62 -6.91 16.01 8.66
CA PRO A 62 -7.06 15.48 7.30
C PRO A 62 -8.44 14.88 6.98
N ASN A 63 -9.33 14.78 7.98
CA ASN A 63 -10.67 14.19 7.87
C ASN A 63 -11.81 15.23 8.04
N ASN A 64 -11.52 16.54 8.05
CA ASN A 64 -12.57 17.55 8.18
C ASN A 64 -13.49 17.54 6.95
N VAL A 65 -14.73 17.06 7.11
CA VAL A 65 -15.73 16.92 6.04
C VAL A 65 -16.01 18.25 5.34
N ASP A 66 -16.19 19.35 6.09
CA ASP A 66 -16.49 20.67 5.52
C ASP A 66 -15.37 21.12 4.56
N TYR A 67 -14.10 20.86 4.93
CA TYR A 67 -12.95 21.17 4.09
C TYR A 67 -12.84 20.24 2.88
N LEU A 68 -13.12 18.94 3.05
CA LEU A 68 -13.09 17.97 1.97
C LEU A 68 -14.18 18.27 0.91
N GLU A 69 -15.36 18.71 1.33
CA GLU A 69 -16.41 19.20 0.43
C GLU A 69 -16.04 20.53 -0.23
N GLU A 70 -15.46 21.50 0.51
CA GLU A 70 -15.04 22.79 -0.06
C GLU A 70 -13.96 22.64 -1.15
N GLU A 71 -12.96 21.79 -0.93
CA GLU A 71 -11.81 21.63 -1.82
C GLU A 71 -12.08 20.63 -2.99
N PHE A 72 -12.79 19.52 -2.74
CA PHE A 72 -12.85 18.40 -3.70
C PHE A 72 -14.25 18.08 -4.29
N SER A 73 -15.29 18.83 -3.92
CA SER A 73 -16.65 18.62 -4.47
C SER A 73 -16.72 18.77 -6.01
N GLY A 74 -17.77 18.20 -6.60
CA GLY A 74 -18.06 18.30 -8.04
C GLY A 74 -17.58 17.13 -8.91
N HIS A 75 -16.73 16.24 -8.38
CA HIS A 75 -16.12 15.12 -9.12
C HIS A 75 -16.84 13.78 -8.94
N GLY A 76 -18.15 13.77 -8.65
CA GLY A 76 -18.90 12.53 -8.33
C GLY A 76 -18.53 11.88 -6.99
N VAL A 77 -17.78 12.59 -6.13
CA VAL A 77 -17.43 12.15 -4.78
C VAL A 77 -18.20 12.95 -3.73
N THR A 78 -18.64 12.24 -2.69
CA THR A 78 -19.34 12.79 -1.52
C THR A 78 -18.65 12.33 -0.24
N PHE A 79 -18.74 13.13 0.83
CA PHE A 79 -18.05 12.87 2.09
C PHE A 79 -19.06 12.78 3.26
N GLU A 80 -18.87 11.82 4.17
CA GLU A 80 -19.72 11.63 5.35
C GLU A 80 -18.85 11.37 6.59
N GLY A 81 -19.05 12.14 7.66
CA GLY A 81 -18.29 11.98 8.91
C GLY A 81 -18.81 10.82 9.75
N ILE A 82 -17.92 9.93 10.18
CA ILE A 82 -18.21 8.80 11.08
C ILE A 82 -17.21 8.82 12.24
N GLY A 83 -17.59 9.46 13.35
CA GLY A 83 -16.69 9.69 14.48
C GLY A 83 -15.49 10.56 14.07
N ASP A 84 -14.28 10.05 14.32
CA ASP A 84 -13.02 10.69 13.89
C ASP A 84 -12.61 10.34 12.44
N SER A 85 -13.38 9.49 11.76
CA SER A 85 -13.17 9.04 10.38
C SER A 85 -14.11 9.75 9.40
N CYS A 86 -13.77 9.69 8.12
CA CYS A 86 -14.60 10.20 7.03
C CYS A 86 -14.77 9.12 5.96
N VAL A 87 -15.98 8.94 5.47
CA VAL A 87 -16.28 8.08 4.32
C VAL A 87 -16.28 8.92 3.06
N ALA A 88 -15.43 8.55 2.10
CA ALA A 88 -15.45 9.10 0.74
C ALA A 88 -16.18 8.12 -0.17
N LYS A 89 -17.34 8.52 -0.70
CA LYS A 89 -18.17 7.71 -1.59
C LYS A 89 -18.08 8.25 -3.02
N MET A 90 -17.61 7.40 -3.93
CA MET A 90 -17.53 7.64 -5.38
C MET A 90 -18.79 7.04 -6.03
N GLU A 91 -19.53 7.79 -6.84
CA GLU A 91 -20.71 7.28 -7.57
C GLU A 91 -20.73 7.80 -9.02
N LEU A 92 -20.77 6.86 -9.97
CA LEU A 92 -20.95 7.14 -11.40
C LEU A 92 -22.45 7.16 -11.77
N GLU A 93 -22.81 7.89 -12.83
CA GLU A 93 -24.19 7.99 -13.33
C GLU A 93 -24.78 6.65 -13.77
N ASN A 94 -23.94 5.70 -14.22
CA ASN A 94 -24.35 4.35 -14.56
C ASN A 94 -24.77 3.50 -13.33
N GLY A 95 -24.56 4.03 -12.12
CA GLY A 95 -24.85 3.37 -10.85
C GLY A 95 -23.69 2.58 -10.25
N SER A 96 -22.49 2.58 -10.83
CA SER A 96 -21.29 2.04 -10.18
C SER A 96 -20.96 2.87 -8.93
N VAL A 97 -20.70 2.22 -7.79
CA VAL A 97 -20.41 2.90 -6.51
C VAL A 97 -19.26 2.23 -5.79
N ALA A 98 -18.27 3.02 -5.35
CA ALA A 98 -17.22 2.58 -4.44
C ALA A 98 -17.21 3.44 -3.17
N THR A 99 -16.69 2.88 -2.07
CA THR A 99 -16.68 3.55 -0.77
C THR A 99 -15.35 3.34 -0.07
N LEU A 100 -14.65 4.44 0.26
CA LEU A 100 -13.36 4.46 0.95
C LEU A 100 -13.51 5.04 2.36
N LEU A 101 -12.73 4.54 3.31
CA LEU A 101 -12.67 5.03 4.68
C LEU A 101 -11.36 5.78 4.96
N LEU A 102 -11.45 7.07 5.22
CA LEU A 102 -10.35 7.95 5.61
C LEU A 102 -10.22 8.02 7.14
N PRO A 103 -9.01 7.94 7.71
CA PRO A 103 -7.71 8.03 7.04
C PRO A 103 -7.11 6.65 6.73
N SER A 104 -7.86 5.55 6.88
CA SER A 104 -7.32 4.19 6.74
C SER A 104 -6.93 3.80 5.31
N GLY A 105 -7.57 4.40 4.30
CA GLY A 105 -7.44 3.97 2.90
C GLY A 105 -8.14 2.64 2.60
N LEU A 106 -8.94 2.09 3.52
CA LEU A 106 -9.74 0.88 3.29
C LEU A 106 -10.85 1.14 2.26
N ILE A 107 -10.93 0.34 1.20
CA ILE A 107 -12.14 0.26 0.36
C ILE A 107 -13.12 -0.69 1.05
N THR A 108 -14.28 -0.18 1.48
CA THR A 108 -15.27 -0.92 2.28
C THR A 108 -16.39 -1.54 1.45
N SER A 109 -16.70 -1.01 0.28
CA SER A 109 -17.78 -1.48 -0.60
C SER A 109 -17.45 -1.18 -2.06
N TYR A 110 -17.82 -2.10 -2.96
CA TYR A 110 -17.85 -1.88 -4.40
C TYR A 110 -19.10 -2.52 -5.00
N LYS A 111 -20.00 -1.69 -5.52
CA LYS A 111 -21.27 -2.09 -6.11
C LYS A 111 -21.23 -1.86 -7.60
N ALA A 112 -20.91 -2.92 -8.35
CA ALA A 112 -20.91 -2.90 -9.80
C ALA A 112 -22.36 -2.92 -10.34
N PRO A 113 -22.66 -2.19 -11.43
CA PRO A 113 -23.96 -2.23 -12.09
C PRO A 113 -24.17 -3.56 -12.81
N MET A 114 -25.43 -4.00 -12.92
CA MET A 114 -25.82 -5.21 -13.62
C MET A 114 -26.72 -4.89 -14.82
N TRP A 115 -26.64 -5.71 -15.87
CA TRP A 115 -27.41 -5.57 -17.12
C TRP A 115 -28.93 -5.44 -16.95
N HIS A 116 -29.49 -5.87 -15.82
CA HIS A 116 -30.91 -5.75 -15.47
C HIS A 116 -31.22 -4.53 -14.57
N GLY A 117 -30.34 -3.52 -14.51
CA GLY A 117 -30.51 -2.30 -13.70
C GLY A 117 -30.34 -2.51 -12.19
N GLY A 118 -29.87 -3.68 -11.75
CA GLY A 118 -29.48 -3.92 -10.37
C GLY A 118 -28.04 -3.49 -10.09
N LYS A 119 -27.61 -3.56 -8.83
CA LYS A 119 -26.21 -3.45 -8.42
C LYS A 119 -25.84 -4.70 -7.61
N VAL A 120 -24.60 -5.20 -7.74
CA VAL A 120 -24.08 -6.34 -6.96
C VAL A 120 -22.90 -5.88 -6.12
N GLU A 121 -22.92 -6.19 -4.82
CA GLU A 121 -21.78 -5.96 -3.91
C GLU A 121 -20.71 -7.02 -4.19
N LEU A 122 -19.50 -6.57 -4.53
CA LEU A 122 -18.37 -7.43 -4.88
C LEU A 122 -17.35 -7.56 -3.75
N LEU A 123 -17.31 -6.61 -2.80
CA LEU A 123 -16.43 -6.70 -1.64
C LEU A 123 -17.17 -7.31 -0.44
N HIS A 124 -16.49 -8.17 0.30
CA HIS A 124 -17.00 -8.71 1.53
C HIS A 124 -16.47 -7.89 2.71
N THR A 125 -17.38 -7.20 3.39
CA THR A 125 -17.07 -6.36 4.56
C THR A 125 -18.08 -6.64 5.66
N SER A 126 -17.61 -6.69 6.90
CA SER A 126 -18.39 -6.90 8.11
C SER A 126 -18.05 -5.82 9.14
N VAL A 127 -19.05 -5.44 9.94
CA VAL A 127 -18.90 -4.47 11.02
C VAL A 127 -19.42 -5.12 12.30
N SER A 128 -18.62 -5.05 13.37
CA SER A 128 -18.92 -5.59 14.68
C SER A 128 -18.59 -4.58 15.78
N GLU A 129 -19.25 -4.68 16.93
CA GLU A 129 -18.93 -3.87 18.11
C GLU A 129 -17.62 -4.38 18.75
N GLY A 130 -16.67 -3.48 18.97
CA GLY A 130 -15.40 -3.73 19.64
C GLY A 130 -15.51 -3.73 21.16
N GLN A 131 -14.42 -4.06 21.85
CA GLN A 131 -14.41 -4.20 23.30
C GLN A 131 -14.73 -2.90 24.06
N ASP A 132 -14.42 -1.76 23.48
CA ASP A 132 -14.69 -0.41 24.02
C ASP A 132 -15.97 0.24 23.44
N GLY A 133 -16.76 -0.51 22.65
CA GLY A 133 -17.96 -0.01 21.95
C GLY A 133 -17.69 0.59 20.55
N ASP A 134 -16.42 0.74 20.17
CA ASP A 134 -16.02 1.24 18.85
C ASP A 134 -16.37 0.26 17.71
N ALA A 135 -16.69 0.79 16.53
CA ALA A 135 -17.01 -0.03 15.37
C ALA A 135 -15.74 -0.67 14.76
N VAL A 136 -15.63 -2.00 14.86
CA VAL A 136 -14.55 -2.78 14.24
C VAL A 136 -15.00 -3.21 12.85
N ILE A 137 -14.27 -2.76 11.83
CA ILE A 137 -14.52 -3.10 10.43
C ILE A 137 -13.52 -4.17 9.99
N LYS A 138 -14.01 -5.23 9.34
CA LYS A 138 -13.20 -6.32 8.77
C LYS A 138 -13.64 -6.60 7.34
N GLY A 139 -12.70 -6.91 6.46
CA GLY A 139 -12.96 -7.22 5.06
C GLY A 139 -12.44 -6.15 4.10
N GLY A 140 -13.17 -5.92 3.00
CA GLY A 140 -12.84 -4.90 2.01
C GLY A 140 -11.52 -5.12 1.27
N VAL A 141 -10.99 -4.05 0.68
CA VAL A 141 -9.62 -3.99 0.12
C VAL A 141 -8.74 -3.11 1.00
N SER A 142 -7.69 -3.69 1.57
CA SER A 142 -6.73 -2.99 2.44
C SER A 142 -5.29 -3.13 1.96
N LEU A 143 -4.45 -2.16 2.32
CA LEU A 143 -3.02 -2.17 2.02
C LEU A 143 -2.24 -2.57 3.28
N ALA A 144 -1.53 -3.68 3.22
CA ALA A 144 -0.76 -4.20 4.34
C ALA A 144 0.71 -4.31 3.96
N PHE A 145 1.43 -3.18 4.05
CA PHE A 145 2.83 -3.05 3.64
C PHE A 145 3.73 -2.56 4.78
N ASN A 146 4.94 -3.10 4.83
CA ASN A 146 6.01 -2.70 5.72
C ASN A 146 7.28 -2.41 4.92
N PHE A 147 7.96 -1.34 5.31
CA PHE A 147 9.13 -0.77 4.67
C PHE A 147 10.30 -0.77 5.66
N GLN A 148 11.42 -1.38 5.29
CA GLN A 148 12.64 -1.45 6.11
C GLN A 148 13.83 -0.88 5.32
N GLY A 149 14.58 0.04 5.94
CA GLY A 149 15.82 0.57 5.36
C GLY A 149 17.03 -0.32 5.64
N ASP A 150 18.16 -0.03 4.99
CA ASP A 150 19.44 -0.75 5.18
C ASP A 150 19.99 -0.71 6.63
N SER A 151 19.53 0.23 7.45
CA SER A 151 19.76 0.27 8.90
C SER A 151 18.54 -0.27 9.63
N ASP A 152 18.71 -1.30 10.47
CA ASP A 152 17.67 -2.00 11.25
C ASP A 152 16.89 -1.14 12.28
N GLU A 153 17.06 0.19 12.25
CA GLU A 153 16.59 1.11 13.29
C GLU A 153 15.17 1.66 13.05
N VAL A 154 14.65 1.61 11.81
CA VAL A 154 13.27 2.08 11.50
C VAL A 154 12.58 1.19 10.47
N SER A 155 11.54 0.47 10.92
CA SER A 155 10.51 -0.09 10.04
C SER A 155 9.30 0.85 10.01
N TRP A 156 8.81 1.18 8.81
CA TRP A 156 7.64 2.06 8.61
C TRP A 156 6.49 1.32 7.93
N SER A 157 5.26 1.76 8.15
CA SER A 157 4.06 1.21 7.50
C SER A 157 3.02 2.32 7.31
N PRO A 158 2.41 2.45 6.11
CA PRO A 158 1.37 3.43 5.85
C PRO A 158 0.12 3.07 6.68
N SER A 159 -0.46 4.09 7.31
CA SER A 159 -1.58 3.92 8.27
C SER A 159 -2.53 5.11 8.30
N LYS A 160 -2.02 6.33 8.14
CA LYS A 160 -2.81 7.58 8.07
C LYS A 160 -2.66 8.22 6.70
N TRP A 161 -3.55 7.86 5.79
CA TRP A 161 -3.65 8.43 4.46
C TRP A 161 -4.40 9.76 4.50
N ALA A 162 -3.89 10.76 3.79
CA ALA A 162 -4.60 12.00 3.51
C ALA A 162 -5.12 11.99 2.08
N LEU A 163 -6.27 12.61 1.81
CA LEU A 163 -6.70 12.89 0.45
C LEU A 163 -5.72 13.88 -0.21
N HIS A 164 -5.30 13.58 -1.44
CA HIS A 164 -4.36 14.40 -2.19
C HIS A 164 -5.01 15.09 -3.39
N ASP A 165 -5.81 14.35 -4.16
CA ASP A 165 -6.41 14.82 -5.41
C ASP A 165 -7.66 13.99 -5.74
N ILE A 166 -8.61 14.58 -6.46
CA ILE A 166 -9.75 13.88 -7.07
C ILE A 166 -9.89 14.33 -8.52
N ARG A 167 -10.02 13.36 -9.44
CA ARG A 167 -10.02 13.57 -10.88
C ARG A 167 -11.15 12.82 -11.56
N GLY A 168 -11.46 13.26 -12.78
CA GLY A 168 -12.52 12.68 -13.59
C GLY A 168 -13.90 13.24 -13.23
N THR A 169 -14.94 12.55 -13.65
CA THR A 169 -16.34 12.99 -13.54
C THR A 169 -17.28 11.79 -13.37
N ALA A 170 -18.53 12.04 -12.97
CA ALA A 170 -19.51 10.97 -12.73
C ALA A 170 -19.94 10.22 -14.00
N GLU A 171 -19.73 10.79 -15.18
CA GLU A 171 -20.13 10.23 -16.47
C GLU A 171 -19.11 9.24 -17.06
N GLU A 172 -17.81 9.42 -16.78
CA GLU A 172 -16.73 8.63 -17.41
C GLU A 172 -15.99 7.74 -16.40
N SER A 173 -15.33 8.35 -15.42
CA SER A 173 -14.55 7.68 -14.38
C SER A 173 -14.22 8.64 -13.25
N ILE A 174 -14.11 8.13 -12.03
CA ILE A 174 -13.71 8.92 -10.86
C ILE A 174 -12.42 8.33 -10.30
N GLN A 175 -11.41 9.17 -10.09
CA GLN A 175 -10.14 8.78 -9.50
C GLN A 175 -9.90 9.54 -8.21
N VAL A 176 -9.67 8.83 -7.12
CA VAL A 176 -9.29 9.36 -5.80
C VAL A 176 -7.83 9.02 -5.54
N GLU A 177 -6.98 10.04 -5.38
CA GLU A 177 -5.59 9.86 -4.98
C GLU A 177 -5.42 10.17 -3.49
N LEU A 178 -4.95 9.19 -2.73
CA LEU A 178 -4.54 9.31 -1.34
C LEU A 178 -3.02 9.33 -1.23
N ILE A 179 -2.48 9.99 -0.21
CA ILE A 179 -1.04 10.10 0.01
C ILE A 179 -0.64 9.76 1.45
N ASN A 180 0.48 9.07 1.60
CA ASN A 180 1.12 8.79 2.87
C ASN A 180 2.63 9.05 2.77
N ARG A 181 3.24 9.60 3.82
CA ARG A 181 4.66 9.94 3.85
C ARG A 181 5.28 9.44 5.15
N GLU A 182 6.48 8.88 5.05
CA GLU A 182 7.33 8.66 6.20
C GLU A 182 7.64 10.00 6.89
N SER A 183 7.92 10.00 8.20
CA SER A 183 8.15 11.22 8.99
C SER A 183 9.29 12.11 8.50
N GLU A 184 10.28 11.56 7.80
CA GLU A 184 11.37 12.32 7.17
C GLU A 184 11.03 12.81 5.74
N GLY A 185 9.88 12.38 5.19
CA GLY A 185 9.46 12.66 3.81
C GLY A 185 10.24 11.90 2.74
N MET A 186 11.17 11.01 3.14
CA MET A 186 12.07 10.30 2.23
C MET A 186 11.40 9.14 1.50
N ILE A 187 10.32 8.58 2.06
CA ILE A 187 9.44 7.62 1.39
C ILE A 187 8.06 8.28 1.24
N GLU A 188 7.56 8.33 0.01
CA GLU A 188 6.22 8.79 -0.32
C GLU A 188 5.45 7.67 -1.03
N LEU A 189 4.23 7.41 -0.54
CA LEU A 189 3.27 6.48 -1.13
C LEU A 189 2.07 7.26 -1.64
N LYS A 190 1.67 7.00 -2.87
CA LYS A 190 0.39 7.44 -3.43
C LYS A 190 -0.47 6.19 -3.65
N TYR A 191 -1.68 6.19 -3.11
CA TYR A 191 -2.67 5.15 -3.33
C TYR A 191 -3.80 5.72 -4.18
N ILE A 192 -3.93 5.20 -5.40
CA ILE A 192 -4.85 5.69 -6.41
C ILE A 192 -5.97 4.66 -6.58
N VAL A 193 -7.20 5.08 -6.34
CA VAL A 193 -8.40 4.25 -6.53
C VAL A 193 -9.23 4.85 -7.66
N THR A 194 -9.45 4.09 -8.73
CA THR A 194 -10.22 4.55 -9.90
C THR A 194 -11.46 3.69 -10.08
N LEU A 195 -12.63 4.35 -10.09
CA LEU A 195 -13.93 3.77 -10.40
C LEU A 195 -14.29 4.08 -11.85
N GLU A 196 -14.51 3.03 -12.63
CA GLU A 196 -14.93 3.07 -14.04
C GLU A 196 -16.30 2.35 -14.17
N GLU A 197 -16.79 2.19 -15.40
CA GLU A 197 -18.15 1.70 -15.69
C GLU A 197 -18.49 0.40 -14.94
N ASP A 198 -17.66 -0.64 -15.09
CA ASP A 198 -17.79 -1.95 -14.43
C ASP A 198 -16.50 -2.39 -13.69
N VAL A 199 -15.48 -1.53 -13.63
CA VAL A 199 -14.16 -1.81 -13.02
C VAL A 199 -13.90 -0.89 -11.81
N LEU A 200 -13.35 -1.47 -10.75
CA LEU A 200 -12.68 -0.74 -9.68
C LEU A 200 -11.20 -1.15 -9.67
N SER A 201 -10.31 -0.18 -9.81
CA SER A 201 -8.87 -0.38 -9.79
C SER A 201 -8.21 0.29 -8.57
N SER A 202 -7.05 -0.24 -8.18
CA SER A 202 -6.36 0.06 -6.93
C SER A 202 -4.84 0.00 -7.17
N GLU A 203 -4.22 1.14 -7.47
CA GLU A 203 -2.81 1.29 -7.82
C GLU A 203 -1.99 1.91 -6.66
N LEU A 204 -0.82 1.35 -6.37
CA LEU A 204 0.10 1.86 -5.35
C LEU A 204 1.41 2.32 -5.99
N VAL A 205 1.67 3.62 -5.96
CA VAL A 205 2.93 4.23 -6.42
C VAL A 205 3.83 4.50 -5.22
N ILE A 206 5.08 4.05 -5.29
CA ILE A 206 6.06 4.14 -4.21
C ILE A 206 7.28 4.93 -4.70
N SER A 207 7.58 6.05 -4.04
CA SER A 207 8.74 6.90 -4.31
C SER A 207 9.74 6.80 -3.17
N ASN A 208 10.93 6.26 -3.44
CA ASN A 208 12.05 6.26 -2.52
C ASN A 208 13.05 7.38 -2.89
N SER A 209 13.17 8.38 -2.02
CA SER A 209 14.14 9.48 -2.13
C SER A 209 15.39 9.27 -1.26
N LYS A 210 15.50 8.14 -0.53
CA LYS A 210 16.69 7.79 0.25
C LYS A 210 17.86 7.46 -0.69
N PHE A 211 19.08 7.73 -0.22
CA PHE A 211 20.31 7.30 -0.88
C PHE A 211 20.62 5.80 -0.65
N SER A 212 19.80 5.11 0.14
CA SER A 212 19.92 3.70 0.53
C SER A 212 18.83 2.83 -0.10
N SER A 213 19.02 1.50 -0.03
CA SER A 213 18.02 0.55 -0.48
C SER A 213 16.82 0.51 0.47
N LEU A 214 15.67 0.10 -0.07
CA LEU A 214 14.40 0.02 0.65
C LEU A 214 13.79 -1.36 0.41
N GLN A 215 13.67 -2.15 1.48
CA GLN A 215 12.98 -3.43 1.43
C GLN A 215 11.49 -3.21 1.65
N LEU A 216 10.67 -3.74 0.74
CA LEU A 216 9.23 -3.75 0.82
C LEU A 216 8.74 -5.19 1.06
N THR A 217 7.91 -5.35 2.08
CA THR A 217 7.15 -6.59 2.31
C THR A 217 5.68 -6.26 2.50
N GLY A 218 4.77 -7.12 2.04
CA GLY A 218 3.33 -6.88 2.19
C GLY A 218 2.46 -7.40 1.06
N SER A 219 1.19 -6.99 1.08
CA SER A 219 0.17 -7.34 0.10
C SER A 219 -0.95 -6.30 0.04
N ILE A 220 -1.62 -6.22 -1.11
CA ILE A 220 -3.01 -5.76 -1.18
C ILE A 220 -3.89 -6.95 -0.76
N LEU A 221 -4.68 -6.78 0.30
CA LEU A 221 -5.57 -7.82 0.84
C LEU A 221 -7.01 -7.49 0.45
N SER A 222 -7.60 -8.33 -0.41
CA SER A 222 -8.95 -8.14 -0.95
C SER A 222 -9.88 -9.26 -0.50
N HIS A 223 -10.96 -8.92 0.19
CA HIS A 223 -12.01 -9.85 0.59
C HIS A 223 -13.19 -9.72 -0.37
N LEU A 224 -13.53 -10.79 -1.08
CA LEU A 224 -14.55 -10.79 -2.13
C LEU A 224 -15.85 -11.44 -1.65
N THR A 225 -16.99 -10.88 -2.04
CA THR A 225 -18.30 -11.47 -1.79
C THR A 225 -18.53 -12.65 -2.75
N VAL A 226 -18.81 -13.81 -2.18
CA VAL A 226 -19.08 -15.07 -2.91
C VAL A 226 -20.31 -15.75 -2.31
N SER A 227 -21.07 -16.50 -3.11
CA SER A 227 -22.34 -17.10 -2.64
C SER A 227 -22.13 -18.13 -1.54
N THR A 228 -21.18 -19.06 -1.74
CA THR A 228 -20.70 -20.03 -0.75
C THR A 228 -19.29 -20.47 -1.13
N PRO A 229 -18.36 -20.66 -0.17
CA PRO A 229 -17.01 -21.16 -0.46
C PRO A 229 -17.00 -22.45 -1.29
N ASP A 230 -17.87 -23.42 -0.93
CA ASP A 230 -17.97 -24.73 -1.60
C ASP A 230 -18.43 -24.68 -3.06
N ALA A 231 -19.02 -23.57 -3.50
CA ALA A 231 -19.46 -23.34 -4.89
C ALA A 231 -18.57 -22.34 -5.64
N THR A 232 -17.42 -21.98 -5.07
CA THR A 232 -16.50 -20.97 -5.61
C THR A 232 -15.18 -21.61 -5.99
N TYR A 233 -14.60 -21.23 -7.13
CA TYR A 233 -13.29 -21.67 -7.56
C TYR A 233 -12.54 -20.53 -8.26
N ALA A 234 -11.21 -20.48 -8.07
CA ALA A 234 -10.34 -19.57 -8.79
C ALA A 234 -9.81 -20.24 -10.08
N LEU A 235 -9.79 -19.50 -11.18
CA LEU A 235 -9.20 -19.90 -12.46
C LEU A 235 -7.89 -19.13 -12.71
N GLY A 236 -7.00 -19.67 -13.54
CA GLY A 236 -5.75 -19.02 -13.93
C GLY A 236 -4.57 -19.25 -12.98
N LEU A 237 -4.75 -20.07 -11.94
CA LEU A 237 -3.71 -20.50 -11.01
C LEU A 237 -3.17 -21.90 -11.31
N GLU A 238 -3.64 -22.55 -12.38
CA GLU A 238 -3.28 -23.91 -12.74
C GLU A 238 -1.78 -24.03 -13.01
N ARG A 239 -1.14 -25.03 -12.40
CA ARG A 239 0.32 -25.28 -12.49
C ARG A 239 1.22 -24.21 -11.86
N SER A 240 0.65 -23.25 -11.12
CA SER A 240 1.44 -22.33 -10.27
C SER A 240 2.05 -23.06 -9.07
N ASN A 241 3.21 -22.58 -8.62
CA ASN A 241 3.83 -23.05 -7.38
C ASN A 241 3.11 -22.45 -6.17
N ILE A 242 2.64 -23.29 -5.24
CA ILE A 242 2.00 -22.86 -4.01
C ILE A 242 3.03 -22.87 -2.87
N PHE A 243 3.11 -21.77 -2.12
CA PHE A 243 3.97 -21.66 -0.94
C PHE A 243 3.16 -21.14 0.25
N THR A 244 3.17 -21.87 1.35
CA THR A 244 2.59 -21.39 2.61
C THR A 244 3.50 -20.30 3.19
N ARG A 245 2.93 -19.14 3.49
CA ARG A 245 3.58 -18.04 4.23
C ARG A 245 2.75 -17.71 5.48
N PRO A 246 3.35 -17.13 6.53
CA PRO A 246 2.59 -16.53 7.62
C PRO A 246 1.58 -15.50 7.08
N PRO A 247 0.38 -15.37 7.68
CA PRO A 247 -0.57 -14.34 7.31
C PRO A 247 0.05 -12.94 7.44
N ILE A 248 -0.24 -12.08 6.48
CA ILE A 248 0.16 -10.68 6.53
C ILE A 248 -0.79 -9.97 7.50
N LEU A 249 -0.24 -9.30 8.51
CA LEU A 249 -1.01 -8.62 9.54
C LEU A 249 -1.64 -7.34 8.97
N SER A 250 -2.97 -7.28 8.99
CA SER A 250 -3.77 -6.08 8.70
C SER A 250 -4.88 -5.99 9.73
N GLU A 251 -5.17 -4.79 10.23
CA GLU A 251 -6.27 -4.56 11.16
C GLU A 251 -7.62 -4.95 10.55
N PHE A 252 -7.75 -4.90 9.22
CA PHE A 252 -8.96 -5.24 8.46
C PHE A 252 -9.04 -6.72 8.04
N ALA A 253 -8.05 -7.56 8.34
CA ALA A 253 -8.05 -8.97 7.93
C ALA A 253 -9.17 -9.77 8.63
N ILE A 254 -9.91 -10.56 7.86
CA ILE A 254 -10.86 -11.56 8.36
C ILE A 254 -10.08 -12.84 8.71
N SER A 255 -10.24 -13.30 9.95
CA SER A 255 -9.64 -14.56 10.43
C SER A 255 -10.36 -15.78 9.82
N PRO A 256 -9.64 -16.80 9.31
CA PRO A 256 -10.25 -18.06 8.91
C PRO A 256 -10.91 -18.78 10.11
N PRO A 257 -12.09 -19.41 9.94
CA PRO A 257 -12.83 -20.00 11.06
C PRO A 257 -12.10 -21.15 11.78
N ASP A 258 -11.20 -21.85 11.09
CA ASP A 258 -10.42 -22.96 11.66
C ASP A 258 -9.12 -22.50 12.37
N SER A 259 -8.91 -21.19 12.57
CA SER A 259 -7.86 -20.75 13.48
C SER A 259 -8.29 -20.98 14.92
N GLU A 260 -7.90 -22.11 15.53
CA GLU A 260 -8.04 -22.44 16.98
C GLU A 260 -7.20 -21.51 17.90
N GLN A 261 -7.04 -20.25 17.49
CA GLN A 261 -6.25 -19.19 18.10
C GLN A 261 -6.96 -17.83 17.94
N GLU A 262 -8.25 -17.73 18.28
CA GLU A 262 -8.87 -16.42 18.54
C GLU A 262 -8.09 -15.66 19.64
N ASP A 263 -7.65 -16.38 20.68
CA ASP A 263 -6.72 -15.93 21.72
C ASP A 263 -5.26 -15.79 21.25
N GLY A 264 -4.92 -16.31 20.08
CA GLY A 264 -3.55 -16.32 19.55
C GLY A 264 -3.31 -15.20 18.54
N PHE A 265 -4.21 -15.01 17.57
CA PHE A 265 -4.07 -14.01 16.51
C PHE A 265 -4.22 -12.59 17.04
N ASN A 266 -5.23 -12.34 17.89
CA ASN A 266 -5.42 -11.06 18.57
C ASN A 266 -4.27 -10.76 19.56
N LYS A 267 -3.72 -11.80 20.21
CA LYS A 267 -2.55 -11.68 21.08
C LYS A 267 -1.24 -11.53 20.32
N LEU A 268 -1.14 -12.01 19.08
CA LEU A 268 -0.01 -11.77 18.20
C LEU A 268 -0.03 -10.31 17.73
N LEU A 269 -1.20 -9.79 17.35
CA LEU A 269 -1.42 -8.36 17.12
C LEU A 269 -1.07 -7.52 18.38
N SER A 270 -1.41 -7.98 19.59
CA SER A 270 -1.09 -7.27 20.84
C SER A 270 0.33 -7.50 21.38
N GLN A 271 1.10 -8.48 20.86
CA GLN A 271 2.48 -8.79 21.28
C GLN A 271 3.55 -8.40 20.26
N VAL A 272 3.18 -8.00 19.05
CA VAL A 272 4.12 -7.42 18.06
C VAL A 272 4.43 -5.96 18.45
N THR A 273 5.14 -5.82 19.56
CA THR A 273 6.26 -4.87 19.59
C THR A 273 7.25 -5.34 18.52
N VAL A 274 7.70 -4.43 17.66
CA VAL A 274 8.39 -4.71 16.37
C VAL A 274 9.60 -5.66 16.49
N GLU A 275 10.25 -5.75 17.65
CA GLU A 275 11.48 -6.50 17.88
C GLU A 275 11.41 -8.03 17.67
N ARG A 276 10.22 -8.65 17.55
CA ARG A 276 10.08 -10.12 17.64
C ARG A 276 9.85 -10.90 16.35
N LEU A 277 9.82 -10.25 15.19
CA LEU A 277 9.54 -10.93 13.91
C LEU A 277 10.72 -11.69 13.29
N PHE A 278 11.94 -11.62 13.84
CA PHE A 278 13.14 -12.28 13.27
C PHE A 278 14.01 -13.06 14.27
N PRO A 279 13.55 -14.19 14.85
CA PRO A 279 14.42 -15.12 15.57
C PRO A 279 15.23 -16.00 14.59
N GLY A 280 16.15 -15.42 13.81
CA GLY A 280 16.73 -16.15 12.67
C GLY A 280 18.04 -15.68 12.04
N TRP A 281 18.67 -14.58 12.46
CA TRP A 281 19.94 -14.15 11.85
C TRP A 281 20.93 -13.59 12.89
N GLY A 282 21.79 -14.45 13.45
CA GLY A 282 22.69 -14.02 14.53
C GLY A 282 23.61 -15.05 15.17
N ALA A 283 23.65 -16.30 14.69
CA ALA A 283 24.55 -17.33 15.22
C ALA A 283 26.01 -17.13 14.77
N ARG A 284 26.65 -16.01 15.19
CA ARG A 284 28.08 -15.76 14.96
C ARG A 284 28.89 -16.16 16.20
N ASN A 285 29.60 -17.27 16.07
CA ASN A 285 30.58 -17.78 17.04
C ASN A 285 31.38 -16.66 17.73
N GLN A 286 31.25 -16.55 19.05
CA GLN A 286 32.29 -16.00 19.91
C GLN A 286 32.99 -17.16 20.62
N ASN A 287 34.13 -17.58 20.07
CA ASN A 287 35.11 -18.34 20.83
C ASN A 287 35.64 -17.44 21.94
N ASN A 288 35.29 -17.72 23.20
CA ASN A 288 36.11 -17.31 24.34
C ASN A 288 36.08 -18.36 25.45
N ARG A 289 37.01 -19.32 25.29
CA ARG A 289 37.90 -19.86 26.33
C ARG A 289 37.75 -19.17 27.69
N ASN A 290 37.24 -19.90 28.68
CA ASN A 290 37.56 -19.67 30.09
C ASN A 290 37.66 -21.01 30.82
N GLU A 291 38.46 -21.04 31.88
CA GLU A 291 38.97 -22.25 32.51
C GLU A 291 37.93 -23.02 33.32
N ALA A 292 37.92 -24.34 33.17
CA ALA A 292 37.31 -25.25 34.13
C ALA A 292 38.43 -26.03 34.84
N ALA A 293 38.60 -25.77 36.13
CA ALA A 293 39.59 -26.42 36.97
C ALA A 293 39.24 -27.90 37.26
N ARG A 294 40.21 -28.62 37.83
CA ARG A 294 40.15 -30.08 38.05
C ARG A 294 39.11 -30.50 39.12
N GLN A 295 38.57 -31.71 38.89
CA GLN A 295 37.99 -32.73 39.80
C GLN A 295 38.46 -32.72 41.29
N PRO A 296 37.78 -33.39 42.28
CA PRO A 296 37.04 -34.68 42.12
C PRO A 296 35.78 -34.99 42.99
N TYR A 297 35.09 -36.08 42.60
CA TYR A 297 34.33 -37.12 43.35
C TYR A 297 33.57 -36.84 44.68
N ARG A 298 32.29 -37.27 44.70
CA ARG A 298 31.55 -38.15 45.66
C ARG A 298 30.12 -38.35 45.12
N GLU A 299 29.44 -39.49 45.24
CA GLU A 299 29.74 -40.87 45.67
C GLU A 299 29.14 -41.86 44.65
#